data_AF-A0A259EMP7-F1
#
_entry.id   AF-A0A259EMP7-F1
#
_cell.length_a   1.000
_cell.length_b   1.000
_cell.length_c   1.000
_cell.angle_alpha   90.00
_cell.angle_beta   90.00
_cell.angle_gamma   90.00
#
_symmetry.space_group_name_H-M   'P 1'
#
loop_
_entity.id
_entity.type
_entity.pdbx_description
1 polymer ?
#
loop_
_entity_poly.entity_id
_entity_poly.type
_entity_poly.pdbx_seq_one_letter_code
_entity_poly.pdbx_strand_id
1 'polypeptide(L)'
;MSFLENLTLDTTRFMETKNGMSYLSWAVAVSLAKSPKHTPVMFGHQPYRRLFKGAVVAIDMLEQRIWLPVLDDRNNPIAAENVTSRDVSDALQRCRAKAVAMITGIGMSIYAGFDGNGGKFVAELGLTAESDLANVKAITSKKGGNSSAEYLDWASALSAVKATDEAFRWEVVEYPGVDFETGEVVDMPYLKTNDTAMVCVRVVYKGREHLEWLPIMGVLPVKTKHGEKKMDHQPLINPNVFDWNRSVMRCLTKAISVVSGYGLSIYAGEDLLTKDEAGGADSTPPDLTEVRELLKETGKTETAMCEWLGVQSLEDADREAITKAEDVLRKALEKAKAPPAPSTPKQKQTADAWPA
;
A
#
# COMPACT_ATOMS: atom_id res chain seq x y z
N MET A 1 3.54 -30.49 -0.36
CA MET A 1 2.43 -29.69 0.17
C MET A 1 2.09 -28.70 -0.91
N SER A 2 0.82 -28.62 -1.27
CA SER A 2 0.35 -27.61 -2.22
C SER A 2 0.54 -26.21 -1.62
N PHE A 3 0.44 -25.19 -2.47
CA PHE A 3 0.51 -23.80 -2.00
C PHE A 3 -0.60 -23.51 -0.97
N LEU A 4 -1.82 -23.98 -1.22
CA LEU A 4 -2.97 -23.77 -0.33
C LEU A 4 -2.78 -24.46 1.04
N GLU A 5 -2.24 -25.69 1.07
CA GLU A 5 -1.90 -26.37 2.32
C GLU A 5 -0.90 -25.57 3.16
N ASN A 6 0.15 -25.07 2.52
CA ASN A 6 1.16 -24.26 3.18
C ASN A 6 0.64 -22.91 3.69
N LEU A 7 -0.33 -22.29 3.00
CA LEU A 7 -0.98 -21.05 3.46
C LEU A 7 -1.69 -21.24 4.81
N THR A 8 -2.23 -22.43 5.08
CA THR A 8 -2.95 -22.71 6.34
C THR A 8 -2.01 -22.83 7.55
N LEU A 9 -0.70 -22.96 7.31
CA LEU A 9 0.27 -23.18 8.38
C LEU A 9 0.27 -22.01 9.36
N ASP A 10 -0.02 -22.30 10.62
CA ASP A 10 0.08 -21.33 11.69
C ASP A 10 1.55 -21.12 12.08
N THR A 11 2.02 -19.88 11.91
CA THR A 11 3.39 -19.48 12.24
C THR A 11 3.48 -18.60 13.49
N THR A 12 2.38 -18.36 14.20
CA THR A 12 2.32 -17.42 15.35
C THR A 12 3.39 -17.71 16.39
N ARG A 13 3.60 -18.99 16.73
CA ARG A 13 4.60 -19.46 17.71
C ARG A 13 6.06 -19.22 17.30
N PHE A 14 6.31 -18.88 16.04
CA PHE A 14 7.65 -18.66 15.50
C PHE A 14 7.91 -17.18 15.20
N MET A 15 6.94 -16.31 15.45
CA MET A 15 7.07 -14.90 15.14
C MET A 15 7.91 -14.17 16.17
N GLU A 16 8.69 -13.23 15.66
CA GLU A 16 9.47 -12.29 16.44
C GLU A 16 8.97 -10.87 16.16
N THR A 17 9.05 -9.98 17.16
CA THR A 17 8.71 -8.57 17.00
C THR A 17 9.95 -7.72 17.16
N LYS A 18 10.26 -6.88 16.17
CA LYS A 18 11.37 -5.93 16.20
C LYS A 18 10.91 -4.60 15.60
N ASN A 19 11.20 -3.50 16.30
CA ASN A 19 10.84 -2.14 15.87
C ASN A 19 9.34 -1.99 15.50
N GLY A 20 8.47 -2.66 16.25
CA GLY A 20 7.01 -2.62 16.03
C GLY A 20 6.52 -3.43 14.82
N MET A 21 7.38 -4.20 14.16
CA MET A 21 7.00 -5.10 13.08
C MET A 21 7.17 -6.56 13.51
N SER A 22 6.19 -7.38 13.19
CA SER A 22 6.29 -8.82 13.37
C SER A 22 6.84 -9.49 12.11
N TYR A 23 7.74 -10.45 12.27
CA TYR A 23 8.34 -11.19 11.16
C TYR A 23 8.58 -12.66 11.52
N LEU A 24 8.73 -13.48 10.49
CA LEU A 24 9.24 -14.84 10.58
C LEU A 24 10.74 -14.82 10.21
N SER A 25 11.59 -15.37 11.08
CA SER A 25 13.02 -15.43 10.77
C SER A 25 13.27 -16.28 9.52
N TRP A 26 14.25 -15.90 8.71
CA TRP A 26 14.56 -16.60 7.46
C TRP A 26 14.91 -18.08 7.69
N ALA A 27 15.58 -18.39 8.82
CA ALA A 27 15.97 -19.75 9.16
C ALA A 27 14.74 -20.62 9.46
N VAL A 28 13.77 -20.08 10.19
CA VAL A 28 12.51 -20.79 10.41
C VAL A 28 11.72 -20.94 9.12
N ALA A 29 11.60 -19.87 8.32
CA ALA A 29 10.90 -19.93 7.03
C ALA A 29 11.46 -21.03 6.12
N VAL A 30 12.78 -21.07 5.94
CA VAL A 30 13.47 -22.09 5.13
C VAL A 30 13.30 -23.50 5.72
N SER A 31 13.36 -23.64 7.04
CA SER A 31 13.14 -24.92 7.72
C SER A 31 11.72 -25.45 7.52
N LEU A 32 10.70 -24.60 7.71
CA LEU A 32 9.29 -24.95 7.47
C LEU A 32 9.04 -25.32 6.00
N ALA A 33 9.70 -24.63 5.07
CA ALA A 33 9.67 -24.95 3.64
C ALA A 33 10.47 -26.19 3.25
N LYS A 34 11.10 -26.89 4.22
CA LYS A 34 11.94 -28.08 4.01
C LYS A 34 13.16 -27.80 3.11
N SER A 35 13.79 -26.64 3.31
CA SER A 35 15.03 -26.22 2.64
C SER A 35 14.96 -26.29 1.10
N PRO A 36 14.03 -25.57 0.46
CA PRO A 36 13.93 -25.56 -1.00
C PRO A 36 15.22 -24.99 -1.62
N LYS A 37 15.57 -25.44 -2.83
CA LYS A 37 16.71 -24.87 -3.56
C LYS A 37 16.47 -23.37 -3.79
N HIS A 38 17.42 -22.56 -3.33
CA HIS A 38 17.41 -21.12 -3.51
C HIS A 38 18.84 -20.59 -3.62
N THR A 39 19.04 -19.49 -4.32
CA THR A 39 20.38 -18.95 -4.58
C THR A 39 20.33 -17.42 -4.62
N PRO A 40 21.23 -16.72 -3.90
CA PRO A 40 21.45 -15.28 -4.11
C PRO A 40 21.85 -14.99 -5.54
N VAL A 41 21.21 -13.99 -6.15
CA VAL A 41 21.56 -13.54 -7.50
C VAL A 41 22.85 -12.74 -7.44
N MET A 42 23.80 -13.10 -8.29
CA MET A 42 25.01 -12.31 -8.54
C MET A 42 24.76 -11.36 -9.71
N PHE A 43 24.89 -10.07 -9.47
CA PHE A 43 24.83 -9.01 -10.48
C PHE A 43 26.25 -8.67 -10.90
N GLY A 44 26.73 -9.35 -11.95
CA GLY A 44 28.15 -9.36 -12.29
C GLY A 44 28.95 -9.98 -11.13
N HIS A 45 29.85 -9.20 -10.53
CA HIS A 45 30.68 -9.63 -9.40
C HIS A 45 30.13 -9.23 -8.02
N GLN A 46 28.94 -8.63 -7.95
CA GLN A 46 28.33 -8.15 -6.70
C GLN A 46 27.08 -8.96 -6.31
N PRO A 47 26.88 -9.28 -5.03
CA PRO A 47 25.65 -9.93 -4.53
C PRO A 47 24.47 -8.96 -4.36
N TYR A 48 24.59 -7.74 -4.89
CA TYR A 48 23.57 -6.70 -4.92
C TYR A 48 23.73 -5.89 -6.20
N ARG A 49 22.68 -5.17 -6.58
CA ARG A 49 22.68 -4.22 -7.70
C ARG A 49 22.43 -2.82 -7.19
N ARG A 50 23.23 -1.86 -7.64
CA ARG A 50 22.96 -0.45 -7.42
C ARG A 50 21.77 -0.02 -8.25
N LEU A 51 20.84 0.69 -7.62
CA LEU A 51 19.59 1.07 -8.24
C LEU A 51 19.09 2.33 -7.56
N PHE A 52 18.76 3.38 -8.32
CA PHE A 52 18.17 4.62 -7.76
C PHE A 52 18.92 5.16 -6.51
N LYS A 53 20.25 5.25 -6.60
CA LYS A 53 21.18 5.65 -5.51
C LYS A 53 21.17 4.76 -4.26
N GLY A 54 20.43 3.65 -4.25
CA GLY A 54 20.48 2.63 -3.22
C GLY A 54 20.94 1.29 -3.79
N ALA A 55 20.63 0.21 -3.08
CA ALA A 55 20.92 -1.15 -3.52
C ALA A 55 19.70 -2.07 -3.40
N VAL A 56 19.66 -3.09 -4.25
CA VAL A 56 18.70 -4.20 -4.20
C VAL A 56 19.44 -5.53 -4.24
N VAL A 57 18.87 -6.54 -3.58
CA VAL A 57 19.30 -7.93 -3.68
C VAL A 57 18.19 -8.76 -4.32
N ALA A 58 18.53 -9.96 -4.80
CA ALA A 58 17.53 -10.92 -5.24
C ALA A 58 17.88 -12.34 -4.83
N ILE A 59 16.83 -13.16 -4.68
CA ILE A 59 16.90 -14.61 -4.48
C ILE A 59 16.14 -15.27 -5.63
N ASP A 60 16.81 -16.20 -6.32
CA ASP A 60 16.14 -17.13 -7.23
C ASP A 60 15.74 -18.38 -6.43
N MET A 61 14.46 -18.76 -6.47
CA MET A 61 13.93 -19.95 -5.81
C MET A 61 12.84 -20.56 -6.69
N LEU A 62 12.94 -21.86 -6.98
CA LEU A 62 11.96 -22.59 -7.81
C LEU A 62 11.56 -21.80 -9.09
N GLU A 63 12.56 -21.33 -9.84
CA GLU A 63 12.40 -20.55 -11.10
C GLU A 63 11.76 -19.16 -10.96
N GLN A 64 11.47 -18.73 -9.73
CA GLN A 64 10.96 -17.39 -9.43
C GLN A 64 12.07 -16.53 -8.81
N ARG A 65 12.34 -15.38 -9.44
CA ARG A 65 13.20 -14.34 -8.85
C ARG A 65 12.39 -13.44 -7.92
N ILE A 66 12.90 -13.21 -6.73
CA ILE A 66 12.30 -12.30 -5.74
C ILE A 66 13.32 -11.22 -5.40
N TRP A 67 12.89 -9.96 -5.44
CA TRP A 67 13.72 -8.79 -5.20
C TRP A 67 13.44 -8.18 -3.82
N LEU A 68 14.46 -7.56 -3.23
CA LEU A 68 14.29 -6.75 -2.04
C LEU A 68 15.30 -5.59 -1.97
N PRO A 69 14.87 -4.38 -1.61
CA PRO A 69 15.79 -3.29 -1.28
C PRO A 69 16.71 -3.61 -0.09
N VAL A 70 17.92 -3.07 -0.13
CA VAL A 70 18.83 -2.99 1.02
C VAL A 70 18.43 -1.75 1.83
N LEU A 71 18.03 -1.98 3.08
CA LEU A 71 17.46 -0.96 3.97
C LEU A 71 18.15 -1.00 5.33
N ASP A 72 18.15 0.13 6.03
CA ASP A 72 18.60 0.23 7.42
C ASP A 72 17.61 -0.44 8.39
N ASP A 73 17.93 -0.39 9.70
CA ASP A 73 17.11 -0.94 10.78
C ASP A 73 15.76 -0.20 10.99
N ARG A 74 15.64 0.99 10.41
CA ARG A 74 14.43 1.83 10.38
C ARG A 74 13.65 1.68 9.06
N ASN A 75 14.07 0.75 8.20
CA ASN A 75 13.54 0.52 6.85
C ASN A 75 13.72 1.67 5.86
N ASN A 76 14.70 2.55 6.05
CA ASN A 76 15.06 3.55 5.07
C ASN A 76 16.06 2.99 4.05
N PRO A 77 15.99 3.41 2.78
CA PRO A 77 17.04 3.14 1.80
C PRO A 77 18.43 3.57 2.28
N ILE A 78 19.40 2.66 2.20
CA ILE A 78 20.81 2.98 2.40
C ILE A 78 21.38 3.44 1.04
N ALA A 79 22.11 4.56 1.04
CA ALA A 79 22.80 5.04 -0.15
C ALA A 79 23.83 4.01 -0.62
N ALA A 80 23.92 3.76 -1.94
CA ALA A 80 24.71 2.68 -2.53
C ALA A 80 26.19 2.70 -2.09
N GLU A 81 26.75 3.90 -1.94
CA GLU A 81 28.11 4.14 -1.48
C GLU A 81 28.35 3.79 0.00
N ASN A 82 27.29 3.72 0.80
CA ASN A 82 27.31 3.42 2.23
C ASN A 82 26.87 1.98 2.55
N VAL A 83 26.50 1.19 1.54
CA VAL A 83 26.08 -0.20 1.72
C VAL A 83 27.27 -1.04 2.18
N THR A 84 27.12 -1.71 3.31
CA THR A 84 28.12 -2.65 3.85
C THR A 84 27.76 -4.09 3.50
N SER A 85 28.73 -5.00 3.66
CA SER A 85 28.48 -6.45 3.53
C SER A 85 27.45 -6.96 4.54
N ARG A 86 27.33 -6.31 5.71
CA ARG A 86 26.30 -6.65 6.70
C ARG A 86 24.91 -6.31 6.18
N ASP A 87 24.73 -5.12 5.60
CA ASP A 87 23.44 -4.68 5.06
C ASP A 87 22.96 -5.60 3.93
N VAL A 88 23.88 -6.00 3.05
CA VAL A 88 23.60 -6.96 1.98
C VAL A 88 23.19 -8.33 2.54
N SER A 89 23.90 -8.82 3.55
CA SER A 89 23.57 -10.10 4.20
C SER A 89 22.18 -10.08 4.85
N ASP A 90 21.84 -8.98 5.53
CA ASP A 90 20.53 -8.80 6.16
C ASP A 90 19.41 -8.68 5.13
N ALA A 91 19.63 -7.93 4.05
CA ALA A 91 18.70 -7.85 2.93
C ALA A 91 18.48 -9.22 2.27
N LEU A 92 19.54 -10.01 2.05
CA LEU A 92 19.44 -11.37 1.49
C LEU A 92 18.64 -12.29 2.41
N GLN A 93 18.84 -12.22 3.73
CA GLN A 93 18.07 -13.00 4.70
C GLN A 93 16.57 -12.64 4.66
N ARG A 94 16.24 -11.34 4.67
CA ARG A 94 14.86 -10.87 4.52
C ARG A 94 14.26 -11.29 3.17
N CYS A 95 15.06 -11.24 2.10
CA CYS A 95 14.65 -11.65 0.76
C CYS A 95 14.36 -13.16 0.70
N ARG A 96 15.15 -14.01 1.38
CA ARG A 96 14.87 -15.45 1.52
C ARG A 96 13.55 -15.72 2.21
N ALA A 97 13.26 -15.04 3.32
CA ALA A 97 11.99 -15.18 4.03
C ALA A 97 10.80 -14.78 3.14
N LYS A 98 10.92 -13.64 2.44
CA LYS A 98 9.92 -13.18 1.47
C LYS A 98 9.75 -14.16 0.31
N ALA A 99 10.83 -14.74 -0.20
CA ALA A 99 10.78 -15.72 -1.29
C ALA A 99 10.08 -17.00 -0.86
N VAL A 100 10.39 -17.53 0.31
CA VAL A 100 9.65 -18.67 0.89
C VAL A 100 8.15 -18.37 0.94
N ALA A 101 7.75 -17.21 1.49
CA ALA A 101 6.34 -16.86 1.56
C ALA A 101 5.68 -16.78 0.18
N MET A 102 6.24 -15.99 -0.74
CA MET A 102 5.65 -15.74 -2.07
C MET A 102 5.57 -17.00 -2.95
N ILE A 103 6.48 -17.96 -2.76
CA ILE A 103 6.58 -19.14 -3.63
C ILE A 103 5.88 -20.35 -3.01
N THR A 104 5.97 -20.52 -1.69
CA THR A 104 5.43 -21.71 -1.01
C THR A 104 4.12 -21.47 -0.30
N GLY A 105 3.78 -20.22 0.05
CA GLY A 105 2.64 -19.86 0.90
C GLY A 105 2.99 -19.72 2.39
N ILE A 106 4.10 -20.31 2.85
CA ILE A 106 4.47 -20.32 4.27
C ILE A 106 4.80 -18.91 4.76
N GLY A 107 4.03 -18.41 5.73
CA GLY A 107 4.22 -17.07 6.31
C GLY A 107 3.58 -15.94 5.50
N MET A 108 2.83 -16.23 4.42
CA MET A 108 2.07 -15.20 3.68
C MET A 108 1.05 -14.47 4.56
N SER A 109 0.49 -15.14 5.57
CA SER A 109 -0.43 -14.54 6.54
C SER A 109 0.19 -13.36 7.32
N ILE A 110 1.51 -13.33 7.51
CA ILE A 110 2.19 -12.18 8.13
C ILE A 110 2.10 -10.96 7.21
N TYR A 111 2.34 -11.16 5.92
CA TYR A 111 2.30 -10.10 4.93
C TYR A 111 0.89 -9.58 4.64
N ALA A 112 -0.12 -10.44 4.80
CA ALA A 112 -1.53 -10.11 4.65
C ALA A 112 -2.17 -9.48 5.90
N GLY A 113 -1.41 -9.28 6.99
CA GLY A 113 -1.94 -8.68 8.22
C GLY A 113 -2.76 -9.61 9.11
N PHE A 114 -2.54 -10.92 9.01
CA PHE A 114 -3.17 -11.95 9.85
C PHE A 114 -2.25 -12.48 10.95
N ASP A 115 -1.14 -11.79 11.22
CA ASP A 115 -0.23 -12.08 12.32
C ASP A 115 0.22 -13.55 12.39
N GLY A 116 0.54 -14.14 11.23
CA GLY A 116 0.99 -15.54 11.13
C GLY A 116 -0.11 -16.59 11.27
N ASN A 117 -1.37 -16.19 11.50
CA ASN A 117 -2.50 -17.11 11.54
C ASN A 117 -2.93 -17.48 10.11
N GLY A 118 -2.29 -18.52 9.56
CA GLY A 118 -2.56 -19.04 8.22
C GLY A 118 -4.00 -19.50 8.02
N GLY A 119 -4.57 -20.20 9.01
CA GLY A 119 -5.96 -20.66 8.95
C GLY A 119 -6.97 -19.53 8.83
N LYS A 120 -6.80 -18.44 9.60
CA LYS A 120 -7.65 -17.24 9.50
C LYS A 120 -7.47 -16.53 8.16
N PHE A 121 -6.24 -16.45 7.65
CA PHE A 121 -5.98 -15.86 6.35
C PHE A 121 -6.66 -16.63 5.21
N VAL A 122 -6.55 -17.95 5.21
CA VAL A 122 -7.22 -18.81 4.21
C VAL A 122 -8.74 -18.73 4.32
N ALA A 123 -9.28 -18.65 5.54
CA ALA A 123 -10.71 -18.46 5.75
C ALA A 123 -11.20 -17.12 5.16
N GLU A 124 -10.45 -16.02 5.31
CA GLU A 124 -10.80 -14.73 4.71
C GLU A 124 -10.62 -14.72 3.18
N LEU A 125 -9.59 -15.40 2.66
CA LEU A 125 -9.41 -15.56 1.21
C LEU A 125 -10.60 -16.24 0.55
N GLY A 126 -11.27 -17.17 1.26
CA GLY A 126 -12.57 -17.72 0.86
C GLY A 126 -12.56 -18.42 -0.50
N LEU A 127 -11.44 -19.05 -0.89
CA LEU A 127 -11.26 -19.69 -2.19
C LEU A 127 -10.83 -21.15 -2.08
N THR A 128 -11.08 -21.90 -3.15
CA THR A 128 -10.55 -23.25 -3.43
C THR A 128 -9.64 -23.20 -4.66
N ALA A 129 -8.94 -24.29 -4.98
CA ALA A 129 -8.09 -24.36 -6.16
C ALA A 129 -8.87 -24.18 -7.48
N GLU A 130 -10.15 -24.50 -7.49
CA GLU A 130 -11.05 -24.42 -8.65
C GLU A 130 -11.80 -23.09 -8.74
N SER A 131 -11.61 -22.19 -7.77
CA SER A 131 -12.35 -20.93 -7.72
C SER A 131 -12.08 -20.06 -8.95
N ASP A 132 -13.14 -19.44 -9.45
CA ASP A 132 -13.05 -18.37 -10.45
C ASP A 132 -12.79 -17.05 -9.73
N LEU A 133 -11.55 -16.56 -9.82
CA LEU A 133 -11.09 -15.38 -9.10
C LEU A 133 -11.82 -14.09 -9.47
N ALA A 134 -12.47 -14.01 -10.64
CA ALA A 134 -13.31 -12.89 -11.01
C ALA A 134 -14.55 -12.75 -10.11
N ASN A 135 -14.98 -13.85 -9.48
CA ASN A 135 -16.16 -13.92 -8.61
C ASN A 135 -15.81 -14.01 -7.13
N VAL A 136 -14.52 -14.02 -6.78
CA VAL A 136 -14.06 -14.01 -5.39
C VAL A 136 -13.95 -12.57 -4.90
N LYS A 137 -14.53 -12.28 -3.73
CA LYS A 137 -14.37 -10.98 -3.09
C LYS A 137 -12.90 -10.79 -2.71
N ALA A 138 -12.27 -9.74 -3.25
CA ALA A 138 -10.88 -9.46 -2.98
C ALA A 138 -10.67 -8.83 -1.60
N ILE A 139 -9.58 -9.23 -0.92
CA ILE A 139 -9.13 -8.61 0.32
C ILE A 139 -8.45 -7.28 -0.02
N THR A 140 -8.88 -6.20 0.63
CA THR A 140 -8.35 -4.84 0.46
C THR A 140 -7.59 -4.38 1.68
N SER A 141 -6.73 -3.38 1.48
CA SER A 141 -6.00 -2.66 2.51
C SER A 141 -6.28 -1.16 2.41
N LYS A 142 -6.01 -0.43 3.50
CA LYS A 142 -6.15 1.03 3.58
C LYS A 142 -4.83 1.67 3.99
N LYS A 143 -4.49 2.81 3.38
CA LYS A 143 -3.33 3.62 3.73
C LYS A 143 -3.78 4.88 4.46
N GLY A 144 -3.88 4.82 5.78
CA GLY A 144 -4.25 5.95 6.64
C GLY A 144 -5.52 5.69 7.46
N GLY A 145 -6.20 6.78 7.84
CA GLY A 145 -7.47 6.70 8.60
C GLY A 145 -8.66 6.22 7.75
N ASN A 146 -9.84 6.21 8.37
CA ASN A 146 -11.07 5.64 7.77
C ASN A 146 -11.49 6.25 6.42
N SER A 147 -11.03 7.44 6.07
CA SER A 147 -11.32 8.13 4.80
C SER A 147 -10.34 7.80 3.66
N SER A 148 -9.33 6.96 3.89
CA SER A 148 -8.38 6.56 2.83
C SER A 148 -9.00 5.57 1.85
N ALA A 149 -8.68 5.73 0.57
CA ALA A 149 -9.10 4.80 -0.47
C ALA A 149 -8.55 3.39 -0.20
N GLU A 150 -9.39 2.40 -0.46
CA GLU A 150 -9.01 0.99 -0.41
C GLU A 150 -8.16 0.64 -1.63
N TYR A 151 -7.17 -0.23 -1.44
CA TYR A 151 -6.39 -0.81 -2.53
C TYR A 151 -6.31 -2.32 -2.36
N LEU A 152 -6.11 -3.05 -3.46
CA LEU A 152 -5.98 -4.50 -3.45
C LEU A 152 -4.75 -4.93 -2.61
N ASP A 153 -4.95 -5.79 -1.62
CA ASP A 153 -3.85 -6.33 -0.82
C ASP A 153 -2.99 -7.28 -1.67
N TRP A 154 -1.70 -6.98 -1.78
CA TRP A 154 -0.77 -7.70 -2.65
C TRP A 154 -0.57 -9.16 -2.19
N ALA A 155 -0.58 -9.42 -0.89
CA ALA A 155 -0.33 -10.74 -0.35
C ALA A 155 -1.53 -11.65 -0.64
N SER A 156 -2.75 -11.11 -0.53
CA SER A 156 -3.97 -11.78 -0.95
C SER A 156 -4.03 -12.04 -2.45
N ALA A 157 -3.67 -11.05 -3.29
CA ALA A 157 -3.70 -11.16 -4.74
C ALA A 157 -2.76 -12.26 -5.23
N LEU A 158 -1.51 -12.26 -4.73
CA LEU A 158 -0.55 -13.31 -5.05
C LEU A 158 -1.00 -14.68 -4.54
N SER A 159 -1.55 -14.74 -3.32
CA SER A 159 -2.04 -15.99 -2.74
C SER A 159 -3.19 -16.58 -3.55
N ALA A 160 -4.11 -15.75 -4.04
CA ALA A 160 -5.27 -16.16 -4.83
C ALA A 160 -4.85 -16.80 -6.17
N VAL A 161 -3.94 -16.17 -6.92
CA VAL A 161 -3.46 -16.75 -8.19
C VAL A 161 -2.63 -17.99 -7.98
N LYS A 162 -1.74 -18.03 -6.99
CA LYS A 162 -0.93 -19.22 -6.66
C LYS A 162 -1.77 -20.39 -6.15
N ALA A 163 -2.87 -20.12 -5.44
CA ALA A 163 -3.79 -21.13 -4.96
C ALA A 163 -4.65 -21.74 -6.07
N THR A 164 -4.97 -20.98 -7.11
CA THR A 164 -5.82 -21.41 -8.24
C THR A 164 -5.04 -21.82 -9.49
N ASP A 165 -3.72 -21.61 -9.49
CA ASP A 165 -2.79 -22.00 -10.55
C ASP A 165 -1.37 -22.18 -9.98
N GLU A 166 -0.98 -23.43 -9.74
CA GLU A 166 0.38 -23.75 -9.25
C GLU A 166 1.48 -23.36 -10.25
N ALA A 167 1.14 -23.28 -11.56
CA ALA A 167 2.06 -22.86 -12.61
C ALA A 167 2.17 -21.34 -12.75
N PHE A 168 1.44 -20.57 -11.92
CA PHE A 168 1.52 -19.12 -11.92
C PHE A 168 2.97 -18.68 -11.70
N ARG A 169 3.46 -17.79 -12.56
CA ARG A 169 4.80 -17.20 -12.45
C ARG A 169 4.73 -15.73 -12.82
N TRP A 170 5.68 -14.97 -12.30
CA TRP A 170 5.81 -13.56 -12.64
C TRP A 170 7.28 -13.15 -12.68
N GLU A 171 7.58 -12.03 -13.32
CA GLU A 171 8.92 -11.47 -13.30
C GLU A 171 8.85 -9.94 -13.39
N VAL A 172 9.83 -9.28 -12.79
CA VAL A 172 10.13 -7.89 -13.13
C VAL A 172 10.86 -7.94 -14.46
N VAL A 173 10.28 -7.37 -15.50
CA VAL A 173 10.91 -7.36 -16.82
C VAL A 173 12.10 -6.40 -16.77
N GLU A 174 13.26 -6.91 -17.17
CA GLU A 174 14.50 -6.14 -17.25
C GLU A 174 14.71 -5.64 -18.68
N TYR A 175 15.27 -4.43 -18.80
CA TYR A 175 15.54 -3.77 -20.08
C TYR A 175 17.00 -3.33 -20.14
N PRO A 176 17.64 -3.35 -21.33
CA PRO A 176 18.98 -2.78 -21.47
C PRO A 176 19.00 -1.32 -21.03
N GLY A 177 19.85 -0.98 -20.08
CA GLY A 177 20.04 0.36 -19.56
C GLY A 177 21.51 0.64 -19.26
N VAL A 178 21.90 1.90 -19.24
CA VAL A 178 23.26 2.31 -18.88
C VAL A 178 23.35 2.46 -17.37
N ASP A 179 24.29 1.74 -16.76
CA ASP A 179 24.74 2.03 -15.39
C ASP A 179 25.55 3.33 -15.42
N PHE A 180 25.07 4.36 -14.72
CA PHE A 180 25.71 5.69 -14.76
C PHE A 180 27.02 5.76 -13.99
N GLU A 181 27.31 4.79 -13.13
CA GLU A 181 28.56 4.75 -12.39
C GLU A 181 29.65 4.05 -13.20
N THR A 182 29.31 2.93 -13.85
CA THR A 182 30.28 2.15 -14.63
C THR A 182 30.32 2.52 -16.11
N GLY A 183 29.26 3.14 -16.63
CA GLY A 183 29.07 3.41 -18.05
C GLY A 183 28.69 2.17 -18.87
N GLU A 184 28.52 1.01 -18.23
CA GLU A 184 28.22 -0.26 -18.90
C GLU A 184 26.74 -0.41 -19.22
N VAL A 185 26.44 -1.13 -20.30
CA VAL A 185 25.07 -1.56 -20.60
C VAL A 185 24.76 -2.80 -19.78
N VAL A 186 23.75 -2.70 -18.92
CA VAL A 186 23.30 -3.79 -18.05
C VAL A 186 21.78 -3.88 -18.09
N ASP A 187 21.25 -5.06 -17.81
CA ASP A 187 19.80 -5.25 -17.68
C ASP A 187 19.31 -4.57 -16.41
N MET A 188 18.42 -3.58 -16.57
CA MET A 188 17.86 -2.77 -15.50
C MET A 188 16.40 -3.17 -15.27
N PRO A 189 15.96 -3.33 -14.01
CA PRO A 189 14.60 -3.74 -13.69
C PRO A 189 13.60 -2.56 -13.72
N TYR A 190 13.82 -1.65 -14.66
CA TYR A 190 13.01 -0.46 -14.93
C TYR A 190 13.36 0.09 -16.32
N LEU A 191 12.47 0.87 -16.89
CA LEU A 191 12.69 1.61 -18.12
C LEU A 191 12.64 3.12 -17.83
N LYS A 192 13.68 3.87 -18.23
CA LYS A 192 13.64 5.34 -18.15
C LYS A 192 12.67 5.89 -19.19
N THR A 193 11.86 6.86 -18.77
CA THR A 193 10.92 7.61 -19.61
C THR A 193 11.11 9.09 -19.31
N ASN A 194 11.87 9.77 -20.17
CA ASN A 194 12.39 11.12 -19.93
C ASN A 194 13.11 11.18 -18.56
N ASP A 195 12.74 12.13 -17.71
CA ASP A 195 13.32 12.32 -16.36
C ASP A 195 12.73 11.40 -15.29
N THR A 196 11.83 10.48 -15.67
CA THR A 196 11.15 9.55 -14.76
C THR A 196 11.42 8.11 -15.17
N ALA A 197 10.84 7.15 -14.46
CA ALA A 197 11.03 5.73 -14.76
C ALA A 197 9.73 4.95 -14.58
N MET A 198 9.62 3.84 -15.31
CA MET A 198 8.53 2.87 -15.20
C MET A 198 9.08 1.50 -14.86
N VAL A 199 8.29 0.71 -14.13
CA VAL A 199 8.51 -0.72 -13.95
C VAL A 199 7.55 -1.49 -14.85
N CYS A 200 7.96 -2.69 -15.26
CA CYS A 200 7.10 -3.63 -15.97
C CYS A 200 7.10 -4.96 -15.24
N VAL A 201 5.92 -5.53 -15.04
CA VAL A 201 5.76 -6.87 -14.48
C VAL A 201 5.06 -7.75 -15.51
N ARG A 202 5.67 -8.89 -15.80
CA ARG A 202 5.04 -9.97 -16.57
C ARG A 202 4.42 -10.95 -15.60
N VAL A 203 3.19 -11.37 -15.86
CA VAL A 203 2.53 -12.47 -15.16
C VAL A 203 2.05 -13.51 -16.16
N VAL A 204 2.11 -14.78 -15.78
CA VAL A 204 1.48 -15.87 -16.53
C VAL A 204 0.54 -16.61 -15.60
N TYR A 205 -0.75 -16.60 -15.93
CA TYR A 205 -1.83 -17.20 -15.15
C TYR A 205 -2.74 -18.04 -16.05
N LYS A 206 -2.89 -19.33 -15.73
CA LYS A 206 -3.64 -20.33 -16.49
C LYS A 206 -3.26 -20.31 -17.98
N GLY A 207 -1.95 -20.23 -18.24
CA GLY A 207 -1.36 -20.18 -19.58
C GLY A 207 -1.48 -18.83 -20.32
N ARG A 208 -2.16 -17.83 -19.74
CA ARG A 208 -2.28 -16.49 -20.33
C ARG A 208 -1.20 -15.58 -19.80
N GLU A 209 -0.45 -14.95 -20.71
CA GLU A 209 0.55 -13.94 -20.37
C GLU A 209 -0.08 -12.53 -20.37
N HIS A 210 0.33 -11.70 -19.41
CA HIS A 210 0.01 -10.28 -19.37
C HIS A 210 1.26 -9.48 -18.96
N LEU A 211 1.46 -8.33 -19.60
CA LEU A 211 2.47 -7.34 -19.24
C LEU A 211 1.76 -6.10 -18.69
N GLU A 212 2.13 -5.71 -17.48
CA GLU A 212 1.63 -4.48 -16.87
C GLU A 212 2.77 -3.48 -16.70
N TRP A 213 2.45 -2.20 -16.85
CA TRP A 213 3.39 -1.10 -16.69
C TRP A 213 2.90 -0.16 -15.60
N LEU A 214 3.82 0.32 -14.78
CA LEU A 214 3.50 1.32 -13.76
C LEU A 214 4.65 2.33 -13.62
N PRO A 215 4.37 3.65 -13.62
CA PRO A 215 5.40 4.63 -13.30
C PRO A 215 5.87 4.46 -11.86
N ILE A 216 7.13 4.81 -11.61
CA ILE A 216 7.65 4.91 -10.24
C ILE A 216 7.12 6.20 -9.63
N MET A 217 6.25 6.06 -8.64
CA MET A 217 5.48 7.14 -8.07
C MET A 217 5.71 7.31 -6.57
N GLY A 218 5.42 8.51 -6.07
CA GLY A 218 5.44 8.83 -4.65
C GLY A 218 4.56 10.02 -4.30
N VAL A 219 4.84 10.60 -3.14
CA VAL A 219 4.11 11.77 -2.63
C VAL A 219 4.91 13.02 -2.94
N LEU A 220 4.38 13.90 -3.79
CA LEU A 220 5.00 15.17 -4.16
C LEU A 220 4.06 16.35 -3.87
N PRO A 221 4.61 17.55 -3.58
CA PRO A 221 3.80 18.75 -3.60
C PRO A 221 3.33 19.07 -5.02
N VAL A 222 2.04 19.35 -5.15
CA VAL A 222 1.37 19.74 -6.39
C VAL A 222 0.67 21.07 -6.15
N LYS A 223 0.81 22.02 -7.08
CA LYS A 223 0.04 23.27 -7.05
C LYS A 223 -1.40 22.98 -7.50
N THR A 224 -2.35 23.17 -6.60
CA THR A 224 -3.78 23.08 -6.90
C THR A 224 -4.40 24.47 -6.92
N LYS A 225 -5.66 24.58 -7.33
CA LYS A 225 -6.45 25.83 -7.24
C LYS A 225 -6.56 26.38 -5.80
N HIS A 226 -6.37 25.53 -4.78
CA HIS A 226 -6.42 25.88 -3.36
C HIS A 226 -5.02 25.99 -2.72
N GLY A 227 -3.97 26.08 -3.53
CA GLY A 227 -2.58 26.15 -3.08
C GLY A 227 -1.83 24.82 -3.19
N GLU A 228 -0.65 24.78 -2.57
CA GLU A 228 0.25 23.63 -2.63
C GLU A 228 -0.24 22.51 -1.71
N LYS A 229 -0.53 21.33 -2.28
CA LYS A 229 -0.99 20.13 -1.56
C LYS A 229 -0.06 18.97 -1.87
N LYS A 230 0.26 18.15 -0.87
CA LYS A 230 0.96 16.88 -1.09
C LYS A 230 -0.03 15.86 -1.64
N MET A 231 0.23 15.37 -2.85
CA MET A 231 -0.58 14.34 -3.50
C MET A 231 0.25 13.08 -3.67
N ASP A 232 -0.37 11.92 -3.50
CA ASP A 232 0.23 10.62 -3.80
C ASP A 232 0.18 10.36 -5.32
N HIS A 233 0.78 9.24 -5.75
CA HIS A 233 0.77 8.78 -7.15
C HIS A 233 1.38 9.78 -8.16
N GLN A 234 2.30 10.62 -7.70
CA GLN A 234 3.01 11.55 -8.57
C GLN A 234 4.28 10.90 -9.11
N PRO A 235 4.58 11.01 -10.42
CA PRO A 235 5.77 10.40 -11.00
C PRO A 235 7.04 11.05 -10.43
N LEU A 236 7.98 10.22 -9.97
CA LEU A 236 9.20 10.68 -9.33
C LEU A 236 10.33 10.89 -10.34
N ILE A 237 10.96 12.06 -10.28
CA ILE A 237 12.20 12.37 -11.02
C ILE A 237 13.40 11.68 -10.37
N ASN A 238 13.45 11.69 -9.04
CA ASN A 238 14.52 11.08 -8.25
C ASN A 238 13.93 10.03 -7.30
N PRO A 239 13.42 8.89 -7.79
CA PRO A 239 12.96 7.82 -6.92
C PRO A 239 14.15 7.20 -6.17
N ASN A 240 13.85 6.45 -5.11
CA ASN A 240 14.80 5.55 -4.44
C ASN A 240 14.37 4.07 -4.61
N VAL A 241 15.18 3.14 -4.09
CA VAL A 241 14.88 1.68 -4.15
C VAL A 241 13.58 1.27 -3.47
N PHE A 242 13.12 2.02 -2.47
CA PHE A 242 11.85 1.76 -1.79
C PHE A 242 10.66 2.17 -2.67
N ASP A 243 10.75 3.30 -3.37
CA ASP A 243 9.74 3.72 -4.36
C ASP A 243 9.67 2.74 -5.53
N TRP A 244 10.84 2.27 -6.01
CA TRP A 244 10.90 1.22 -7.04
C TRP A 244 10.22 -0.07 -6.57
N ASN A 245 10.60 -0.61 -5.41
CA ASN A 245 10.01 -1.86 -4.89
C ASN A 245 8.51 -1.72 -4.65
N ARG A 246 8.05 -0.57 -4.15
CA ARG A 246 6.61 -0.31 -3.98
C ARG A 246 5.90 -0.31 -5.33
N SER A 247 6.50 0.29 -6.35
CA SER A 247 5.95 0.35 -7.71
C SER A 247 5.91 -1.04 -8.35
N VAL A 248 6.95 -1.87 -8.16
CA VAL A 248 6.95 -3.28 -8.59
C VAL A 248 5.81 -4.06 -7.95
N MET A 249 5.62 -3.96 -6.62
CA MET A 249 4.55 -4.70 -5.94
C MET A 249 3.17 -4.23 -6.40
N ARG A 250 2.97 -2.92 -6.58
CA ARG A 250 1.71 -2.37 -7.12
C ARG A 250 1.46 -2.83 -8.57
N CYS A 251 2.51 -2.86 -9.40
CA CYS A 251 2.44 -3.32 -10.77
C CYS A 251 2.10 -4.82 -10.84
N LEU A 252 2.70 -5.65 -9.99
CA LEU A 252 2.36 -7.07 -9.84
C LEU A 252 0.90 -7.26 -9.45
N THR A 253 0.41 -6.53 -8.45
CA THR A 253 -0.99 -6.61 -8.01
C THR A 253 -1.95 -6.24 -9.13
N LYS A 254 -1.67 -5.14 -9.86
CA LYS A 254 -2.47 -4.72 -11.01
C LYS A 254 -2.44 -5.76 -12.13
N ALA A 255 -1.27 -6.32 -12.45
CA ALA A 255 -1.12 -7.37 -13.45
C ALA A 255 -1.94 -8.62 -13.10
N ILE A 256 -1.91 -9.03 -11.83
CA ILE A 256 -2.72 -10.12 -11.29
C ILE A 256 -4.21 -9.82 -11.48
N SER A 257 -4.68 -8.62 -11.12
CA SER A 257 -6.09 -8.25 -11.28
C SER A 257 -6.55 -8.32 -12.72
N VAL A 258 -5.73 -7.82 -13.67
CA VAL A 258 -6.07 -7.84 -15.10
C VAL A 258 -6.16 -9.27 -15.64
N VAL A 259 -5.19 -10.13 -15.32
CA VAL A 259 -5.14 -11.49 -15.90
C VAL A 259 -6.13 -12.46 -15.23
N SER A 260 -6.48 -12.25 -13.96
CA SER A 260 -7.29 -13.18 -13.16
C SER A 260 -8.70 -12.70 -12.87
N GLY A 261 -8.97 -11.39 -12.94
CA GLY A 261 -10.20 -10.77 -12.45
C GLY A 261 -10.22 -10.48 -10.95
N TYR A 262 -9.27 -10.99 -10.17
CA TYR A 262 -9.22 -10.80 -8.72
C TYR A 262 -9.02 -9.32 -8.35
N GLY A 263 -10.03 -8.72 -7.72
CA GLY A 263 -9.98 -7.31 -7.30
C GLY A 263 -9.97 -6.31 -8.46
N LEU A 264 -10.30 -6.72 -9.69
CA LEU A 264 -10.34 -5.82 -10.85
C LEU A 264 -11.33 -4.65 -10.65
N SER A 265 -12.43 -4.88 -9.94
CA SER A 265 -13.43 -3.86 -9.63
C SER A 265 -12.89 -2.70 -8.77
N ILE A 266 -11.82 -2.90 -8.00
CA ILE A 266 -11.18 -1.85 -7.21
C ILE A 266 -10.60 -0.76 -8.12
N TYR A 267 -10.16 -1.14 -9.32
CA TYR A 267 -9.58 -0.22 -10.31
C TYR A 267 -10.65 0.50 -11.15
N ALA A 268 -11.88 0.01 -11.20
CA ALA A 268 -12.94 0.58 -12.06
C ALA A 268 -13.33 2.02 -11.68
N GLY A 269 -13.05 2.45 -10.45
CA GLY A 269 -13.24 3.82 -9.98
C GLY A 269 -12.00 4.73 -10.11
N GLU A 270 -10.80 4.17 -10.36
CA GLU A 270 -9.56 4.97 -10.44
C GLU A 270 -9.53 5.86 -11.69
N ASP A 271 -10.03 5.37 -12.83
CA ASP A 271 -10.01 6.12 -14.10
C ASP A 271 -10.93 7.36 -14.08
N LEU A 272 -12.02 7.32 -13.32
CA LEU A 272 -12.96 8.44 -13.20
C LEU A 272 -12.36 9.62 -12.40
N LEU A 273 -11.43 9.36 -11.49
CA LEU A 273 -10.81 10.38 -10.64
C LEU A 273 -9.72 11.20 -11.36
N THR A 274 -9.16 10.69 -12.46
CA THR A 274 -8.07 11.37 -13.18
C THR A 274 -8.54 12.53 -14.05
N LYS A 275 -9.83 12.60 -14.42
CA LYS A 275 -10.39 13.69 -15.23
C LYS A 275 -10.88 14.88 -14.43
N ASP A 276 -11.24 14.68 -13.16
CA ASP A 276 -11.85 15.74 -12.35
C ASP A 276 -10.82 16.60 -11.60
N GLU A 277 -9.58 16.11 -11.43
CA GLU A 277 -8.51 16.88 -10.76
C GLU A 277 -7.54 17.57 -11.74
N ALA A 278 -7.70 17.37 -13.05
CA ALA A 278 -6.95 18.06 -14.11
C ALA A 278 -7.87 18.95 -14.96
N GLY A 279 -8.38 20.02 -14.37
CA GLY A 279 -8.78 21.21 -15.13
C GLY A 279 -10.09 21.16 -15.92
N GLY A 280 -11.09 20.39 -15.48
CA GLY A 280 -12.48 20.57 -15.92
C GLY A 280 -13.30 21.18 -14.79
N ALA A 281 -13.79 22.40 -14.95
CA ALA A 281 -14.84 22.92 -14.07
C ALA A 281 -16.08 22.03 -14.21
N ASP A 282 -16.37 21.18 -13.22
CA ASP A 282 -17.68 20.57 -13.06
C ASP A 282 -18.67 21.72 -12.80
N SER A 283 -19.36 22.14 -13.85
CA SER A 283 -20.32 23.24 -13.84
C SER A 283 -21.69 22.80 -13.31
N THR A 284 -21.76 21.73 -12.53
CA THR A 284 -23.00 21.34 -11.87
C THR A 284 -23.06 22.05 -10.52
N PRO A 285 -23.98 23.02 -10.33
CA PRO A 285 -24.10 23.73 -9.06
C PRO A 285 -24.32 22.73 -7.92
N PRO A 286 -23.70 22.94 -6.76
CA PRO A 286 -23.95 22.08 -5.62
C PRO A 286 -25.43 22.09 -5.23
N ASP A 287 -25.96 20.94 -4.83
CA ASP A 287 -27.29 20.88 -4.21
C ASP A 287 -27.21 21.48 -2.81
N LEU A 288 -27.78 22.67 -2.63
CA LEU A 288 -27.76 23.43 -1.37
C LEU A 288 -29.03 23.21 -0.52
N THR A 289 -29.94 22.35 -0.96
CA THR A 289 -31.27 22.21 -0.36
C THR A 289 -31.16 21.80 1.12
N GLU A 290 -30.36 20.77 1.40
CA GLU A 290 -30.24 20.20 2.75
C GLU A 290 -29.48 21.11 3.72
N VAL A 291 -28.37 21.74 3.29
CA VAL A 291 -27.66 22.75 4.10
C VAL A 291 -28.57 23.92 4.47
N ARG A 292 -29.38 24.42 3.53
CA ARG A 292 -30.27 25.56 3.78
C ARG A 292 -31.41 25.21 4.73
N GLU A 293 -31.92 23.98 4.68
CA GLU A 293 -32.89 23.49 5.67
C GLU A 293 -32.26 23.37 7.06
N LEU A 294 -31.07 22.79 7.17
CA LEU A 294 -30.36 22.65 8.44
C LEU A 294 -29.97 24.01 9.06
N LEU A 295 -29.62 25.01 8.24
CA LEU A 295 -29.38 26.38 8.70
C LEU A 295 -30.65 26.99 9.33
N LYS A 296 -31.82 26.79 8.71
CA LYS A 296 -33.10 27.25 9.26
C LYS A 296 -33.42 26.56 10.59
N GLU A 297 -33.26 25.24 10.66
CA GLU A 297 -33.57 24.48 11.88
C GLU A 297 -32.64 24.82 13.05
N THR A 298 -31.37 25.13 12.76
CA THR A 298 -30.38 25.51 13.78
C THR A 298 -30.40 27.01 14.12
N GLY A 299 -31.18 27.81 13.41
CA GLY A 299 -31.23 29.27 13.56
C GLY A 299 -29.93 29.98 13.15
N LYS A 300 -29.07 29.33 12.39
CA LYS A 300 -27.80 29.89 11.91
C LYS A 300 -27.98 30.56 10.56
N THR A 301 -27.21 31.61 10.30
CA THR A 301 -27.27 32.36 9.04
C THR A 301 -26.31 31.79 8.01
N GLU A 302 -26.69 31.90 6.74
CA GLU A 302 -25.86 31.52 5.60
C GLU A 302 -24.52 32.28 5.60
N THR A 303 -24.53 33.58 5.94
CA THR A 303 -23.31 34.40 6.06
C THR A 303 -22.30 33.84 7.07
N ALA A 304 -22.76 33.44 8.26
CA ALA A 304 -21.87 32.86 9.27
C ALA A 304 -21.31 31.51 8.81
N MET A 305 -22.08 30.77 7.99
CA MET A 305 -21.63 29.52 7.42
C MET A 305 -20.59 29.72 6.33
N CYS A 306 -20.81 30.68 5.42
CA CYS A 306 -19.85 31.08 4.41
C CYS A 306 -18.53 31.57 5.03
N GLU A 307 -18.59 32.39 6.08
CA GLU A 307 -17.40 32.83 6.83
C GLU A 307 -16.64 31.66 7.46
N TRP A 308 -17.36 30.69 8.05
CA TRP A 308 -16.74 29.50 8.64
C TRP A 308 -16.08 28.59 7.59
N LEU A 309 -16.69 28.48 6.42
CA LEU A 309 -16.15 27.74 5.27
C LEU A 309 -15.05 28.49 4.52
N GLY A 310 -14.94 29.81 4.70
CA GLY A 310 -14.00 30.66 3.97
C GLY A 310 -14.39 30.92 2.52
N VAL A 311 -15.69 30.92 2.21
CA VAL A 311 -16.25 31.16 0.86
C VAL A 311 -17.08 32.46 0.82
N GLN A 312 -17.26 33.05 -0.36
CA GLN A 312 -18.07 34.28 -0.51
C GLN A 312 -19.58 33.97 -0.55
N SER A 313 -19.96 32.85 -1.17
CA SER A 313 -21.32 32.32 -1.19
C SER A 313 -21.31 30.79 -1.04
N LEU A 314 -22.44 30.18 -0.65
CA LEU A 314 -22.54 28.72 -0.59
C LEU A 314 -22.48 28.09 -1.99
N GLU A 315 -22.88 28.84 -3.02
CA GLU A 315 -22.75 28.46 -4.42
C GLU A 315 -21.27 28.31 -4.86
N ASP A 316 -20.34 28.99 -4.18
CA ASP A 316 -18.90 28.88 -4.42
C ASP A 316 -18.24 27.71 -3.66
N ALA A 317 -18.98 27.04 -2.77
CA ALA A 317 -18.48 25.95 -1.96
C ALA A 317 -18.39 24.65 -2.78
N ASP A 318 -17.29 23.91 -2.62
CA ASP A 318 -17.19 22.58 -3.20
C ASP A 318 -18.02 21.54 -2.40
N ARG A 319 -18.20 20.35 -2.99
CA ARG A 319 -19.01 19.29 -2.37
C ARG A 319 -18.48 18.89 -0.99
N GLU A 320 -17.17 18.90 -0.78
CA GLU A 320 -16.57 18.53 0.51
C GLU A 320 -16.88 19.56 1.60
N ALA A 321 -16.81 20.86 1.26
CA ALA A 321 -17.19 21.96 2.13
C ALA A 321 -18.68 21.89 2.51
N ILE A 322 -19.55 21.52 1.57
CA ILE A 322 -20.99 21.38 1.81
C ILE A 322 -21.29 20.19 2.71
N THR A 323 -20.69 19.03 2.48
CA THR A 323 -20.87 17.87 3.39
C THR A 323 -20.38 18.19 4.81
N LYS A 324 -19.25 18.89 4.95
CA LYS A 324 -18.78 19.37 6.26
C LYS A 324 -19.76 20.33 6.91
N ALA A 325 -20.40 21.18 6.11
CA ALA A 325 -21.39 22.12 6.59
C ALA A 325 -22.61 21.38 7.19
N GLU A 326 -23.13 20.38 6.49
CA GLU A 326 -24.25 19.55 6.95
C GLU A 326 -23.93 18.84 8.25
N ASP A 327 -22.76 18.18 8.33
CA ASP A 327 -22.33 17.44 9.52
C ASP A 327 -22.24 18.33 10.77
N VAL A 328 -21.71 19.54 10.61
CA VAL A 328 -21.60 20.50 11.71
C VAL A 328 -22.97 20.99 12.17
N LEU A 329 -23.88 21.25 11.22
CA LEU A 329 -25.24 21.68 11.53
C LEU A 329 -26.06 20.57 12.20
N ARG A 330 -25.94 19.32 11.74
CA ARG A 330 -26.57 18.15 12.38
C ARG A 330 -26.10 17.97 13.83
N LYS A 331 -24.79 18.04 14.07
CA LYS A 331 -24.22 17.96 15.44
C LYS A 331 -24.70 19.11 16.32
N ALA A 332 -24.85 20.31 15.77
CA ALA A 332 -25.40 21.44 16.50
C ALA A 332 -26.87 21.21 16.89
N LEU A 333 -27.66 20.63 15.98
CA LEU A 333 -29.06 20.28 16.22
C LEU A 333 -29.21 19.19 17.29
N GLU A 334 -28.38 18.15 17.24
CA GLU A 334 -28.36 17.07 18.25
C GLU A 334 -28.02 17.61 19.63
N LYS A 335 -27.04 18.51 19.72
CA LYS A 335 -26.63 19.14 20.99
C LYS A 335 -27.71 20.08 21.54
N ALA A 336 -28.47 20.76 20.69
CA ALA A 336 -29.59 21.61 21.10
C ALA A 336 -30.79 20.81 21.62
N LYS A 337 -30.95 19.55 21.18
CA LYS A 337 -32.01 18.63 21.63
C LYS A 337 -31.66 17.87 22.92
N ALA A 338 -30.43 17.97 23.41
CA ALA A 338 -29.99 17.30 24.64
C ALA A 338 -30.46 18.05 25.91
N PRO A 339 -30.98 17.36 26.95
CA PRO A 339 -31.44 18.00 28.18
C PRO A 339 -30.29 18.66 28.95
N PRO A 340 -30.52 19.79 29.65
CA PRO A 340 -29.46 20.52 30.33
C PRO A 340 -28.85 19.70 31.48
N ALA A 341 -27.52 19.66 31.53
CA ALA A 341 -26.77 18.95 32.57
C ALA A 341 -26.97 19.59 33.96
N PRO A 342 -27.08 18.80 35.04
CA PRO A 342 -27.29 19.34 36.39
C PRO A 342 -26.07 20.12 36.90
N SER A 343 -26.32 21.28 37.50
CA SER A 343 -25.29 22.17 38.05
C SER A 343 -24.80 21.68 39.43
N THR A 344 -23.51 21.38 39.56
CA THR A 344 -22.88 21.00 40.85
C THR A 344 -22.31 22.25 41.55
N PRO A 345 -22.55 22.47 42.87
CA PRO A 345 -21.98 23.61 43.60
C PRO A 345 -20.49 23.41 43.89
N LYS A 346 -19.68 24.46 43.73
CA LYS A 346 -18.24 24.47 44.05
C LYS A 346 -17.99 24.43 45.56
N GLN A 347 -17.35 23.38 46.07
CA GLN A 347 -16.75 23.37 47.41
C GLN A 347 -15.35 24.02 47.39
N LYS A 348 -15.14 24.97 48.31
CA LYS A 348 -13.83 25.57 48.62
C LYS A 348 -12.94 24.54 49.33
N GLN A 349 -11.75 24.29 48.79
CA GLN A 349 -10.69 23.58 49.51
C GLN A 349 -9.97 24.53 50.46
N THR A 350 -9.94 24.17 51.75
CA THR A 350 -9.00 24.70 52.74
C THR A 350 -7.78 23.79 52.80
N ALA A 351 -6.59 24.38 52.76
CA ALA A 351 -5.32 23.71 53.03
C ALA A 351 -5.17 23.46 54.54
N ASP A 352 -4.60 22.31 54.94
CA ASP A 352 -3.58 22.23 56.01
C ASP A 352 -2.97 20.82 56.19
N ALA A 353 -1.62 20.84 56.22
CA ALA A 353 -0.64 20.08 57.03
C ALA A 353 -0.60 18.53 57.15
N TRP A 354 0.62 18.00 56.89
CA TRP A 354 1.32 16.75 57.33
C TRP A 354 1.32 16.55 58.89
N PRO A 355 1.89 15.49 59.53
CA PRO A 355 3.02 14.58 59.20
C PRO A 355 2.70 13.07 59.45
N ALA A 356 3.56 12.04 59.33
CA ALA A 356 5.01 11.87 59.20
C ALA A 356 5.32 10.63 58.34
#